data_AF-A0A2V7J0X0-F1
#
_entry.id   AF-A0A2V7J0X0-F1
#
_cell.length_a   1.000
_cell.length_b   1.000
_cell.length_c   1.000
_cell.angle_alpha   90.00
_cell.angle_beta   90.00
_cell.angle_gamma   90.00
#
_symmetry.space_group_name_H-M   'P 1'
#
loop_
_entity.id
_entity.type
_entity.pdbx_description
1 polymer ?
#
loop_
_entity_poly.entity_id
_entity_poly.type
_entity_poly.pdbx_seq_one_letter_code
_entity_poly.pdbx_strand_id
1 'polypeptide(L)'
;DSLGLLYSAFTYYTGFKVNSGEYKVMGLAPYGEPKYVDVIYNELVNLREDGSFELNQQYFNYLTGLTMTNGAFDKLFEGRPRVPESKLTQREMDLARSIQVVCEEIMLRMARTVHRETGMKNLCLAGGVALNCVANGRLLREGAFDHLWIQPAAGDAGGALGVAQLIWHRYNRAPRTVTSGGGDGMKGAYLGP
;
A
#
# COMPACT_ATOMS: atom_id res chain seq x y z
N ASP A 1 -8.50 -10.03 -1.64
CA ASP A 1 -8.65 -8.98 -0.60
C ASP A 1 -7.83 -7.73 -0.93
N SER A 2 -7.92 -6.68 -0.09
CA SER A 2 -7.27 -5.38 -0.33
C SER A 2 -6.16 -5.10 0.68
N LEU A 3 -4.94 -4.93 0.18
CA LEU A 3 -3.78 -4.53 0.98
C LEU A 3 -3.95 -3.10 1.51
N GLY A 4 -4.62 -2.25 0.72
CA GLY A 4 -4.98 -0.89 1.15
C GLY A 4 -5.90 -0.89 2.37
N LEU A 5 -6.94 -1.74 2.37
CA LEU A 5 -7.86 -1.84 3.51
C LEU A 5 -7.16 -2.40 4.76
N LEU A 6 -6.27 -3.39 4.59
CA LEU A 6 -5.43 -3.88 5.67
C LEU A 6 -4.60 -2.74 6.26
N TYR A 7 -3.86 -1.99 5.44
CA TYR A 7 -3.02 -0.90 5.90
C TYR A 7 -3.83 0.25 6.53
N SER A 8 -4.99 0.58 5.96
CA SER A 8 -5.93 1.56 6.52
C SER A 8 -6.53 1.09 7.85
N ALA A 9 -6.69 -0.21 8.09
CA ALA A 9 -7.12 -0.72 9.40
C ALA A 9 -6.09 -0.38 10.49
N PHE A 10 -4.80 -0.58 10.22
CA PHE A 10 -3.73 -0.16 11.14
C PHE A 10 -3.60 1.36 11.25
N THR A 11 -3.88 2.10 10.17
CA THR A 11 -3.93 3.57 10.18
C THR A 11 -5.03 4.07 11.12
N TYR A 12 -6.23 3.50 11.02
CA TYR A 12 -7.32 3.75 11.96
C TYR A 12 -6.94 3.35 13.39
N TYR A 13 -6.34 2.18 13.56
CA TYR A 13 -6.03 1.61 14.86
C TYR A 13 -4.97 2.39 15.63
N THR A 14 -4.02 2.99 14.91
CA THR A 14 -3.02 3.93 15.45
C THR A 14 -3.57 5.36 15.62
N GLY A 15 -4.87 5.56 15.47
CA GLY A 15 -5.56 6.83 15.72
C GLY A 15 -5.33 7.88 14.64
N PHE A 16 -4.91 7.49 13.44
CA PHE A 16 -4.78 8.39 12.30
C PHE A 16 -6.03 8.34 11.41
N LYS A 17 -6.24 9.42 10.64
CA LYS A 17 -7.36 9.53 9.71
C LYS A 17 -7.13 8.66 8.48
N VAL A 18 -8.03 7.71 8.23
CA VAL A 18 -8.04 6.88 7.03
C VAL A 18 -8.16 7.75 5.77
N ASN A 19 -7.52 7.32 4.67
CA ASN A 19 -7.39 8.02 3.39
C ASN A 19 -6.55 9.31 3.45
N SER A 20 -5.89 9.61 4.56
CA SER A 20 -5.06 10.81 4.75
C SER A 20 -3.97 10.64 5.81
N GLY A 21 -3.76 9.43 6.32
CA GLY A 21 -2.95 9.16 7.51
C GLY A 21 -2.01 7.98 7.33
N GLU A 22 -2.13 7.26 6.22
CA GLU A 22 -1.33 6.09 5.86
C GLU A 22 0.16 6.45 5.83
N TYR A 23 0.51 7.66 5.35
CA TYR A 23 1.89 8.15 5.38
C TYR A 23 2.40 8.43 6.80
N LYS A 24 1.53 8.72 7.76
CA LYS A 24 1.92 8.86 9.18
C LYS A 24 2.29 7.51 9.77
N VAL A 25 1.55 6.45 9.43
CA VAL A 25 1.95 5.07 9.81
C VAL A 25 3.30 4.72 9.21
N MET A 26 3.51 5.04 7.93
CA MET A 26 4.79 4.80 7.26
C MET A 26 5.94 5.57 7.93
N GLY A 27 5.72 6.83 8.30
CA GLY A 27 6.70 7.64 9.03
C GLY A 27 6.90 7.22 10.49
N LEU A 28 5.92 6.55 11.09
CA LEU A 28 5.98 6.03 12.45
C LEU A 28 6.72 4.68 12.53
N ALA A 29 6.68 3.89 11.46
CA ALA A 29 7.25 2.55 11.41
C ALA A 29 8.73 2.44 11.83
N PRO A 30 9.63 3.39 11.49
CA PRO A 30 11.05 3.31 11.92
C PRO A 30 11.28 3.40 13.43
N TYR A 31 10.29 3.83 14.21
CA TYR A 31 10.40 3.98 15.67
C TYR A 31 9.91 2.75 16.45
N GLY A 32 9.43 1.72 15.75
CA GLY A 32 8.88 0.51 16.35
C GLY A 32 9.72 -0.73 16.11
N GLU A 33 9.39 -1.78 16.85
CA GLU A 33 9.89 -3.14 16.65
C GLU A 33 8.85 -3.99 15.90
N PRO A 34 9.26 -4.97 15.07
CA PRO A 34 8.36 -5.81 14.28
C PRO A 34 7.65 -6.89 15.12
N LYS A 35 7.21 -6.53 16.33
CA LYS A 35 6.69 -7.43 17.37
C LYS A 35 5.45 -8.21 16.95
N TYR A 36 4.64 -7.65 16.05
CA TYR A 36 3.34 -8.19 15.68
C TYR A 36 3.31 -8.85 14.30
N VAL A 37 4.44 -9.00 13.62
CA VAL A 37 4.50 -9.59 12.27
C VAL A 37 3.91 -11.00 12.26
N ASP A 38 4.33 -11.86 13.18
CA ASP A 38 3.83 -13.24 13.27
C ASP A 38 2.33 -13.27 13.58
N VAL A 39 1.86 -12.40 14.47
CA VAL A 39 0.43 -12.28 14.79
C VAL A 39 -0.37 -11.88 13.54
N ILE A 40 0.13 -10.94 12.74
CA ILE A 40 -0.54 -10.51 11.51
C ILE A 40 -0.62 -11.67 10.51
N TYR A 41 0.45 -12.44 10.31
CA TYR A 41 0.43 -13.58 9.39
C TYR A 41 -0.41 -14.76 9.89
N ASN A 42 -0.42 -15.01 11.19
CA ASN A 42 -1.16 -16.15 11.74
C ASN A 42 -2.67 -15.87 11.80
N GLU A 43 -3.07 -14.63 12.04
CA GLU A 43 -4.47 -14.30 12.36
C GLU A 43 -5.16 -13.44 11.30
N LEU A 44 -4.47 -12.46 10.73
CA LEU A 44 -5.08 -11.45 9.85
C LEU A 44 -4.91 -11.74 8.37
N VAL A 45 -3.74 -12.25 7.97
CA VAL A 45 -3.32 -12.34 6.56
C VAL A 45 -2.79 -13.73 6.24
N ASN A 46 -3.53 -14.48 5.44
CA ASN A 46 -3.03 -15.70 4.82
C ASN A 46 -2.26 -15.34 3.54
N LEU A 47 -0.96 -15.08 3.64
CA LEU A 47 -0.08 -14.72 2.52
C LEU A 47 0.52 -15.97 1.85
N ARG A 48 0.24 -16.15 0.57
CA ARG A 48 0.78 -17.23 -0.25
C ARG A 48 2.16 -16.88 -0.83
N GLU A 49 2.83 -17.87 -1.40
CA GLU A 49 4.17 -17.70 -1.98
C GLU A 49 4.17 -16.77 -3.21
N ASP A 50 3.11 -16.82 -4.01
CA ASP A 50 2.93 -15.98 -5.20
C ASP A 50 2.55 -14.52 -4.88
N GLY A 51 2.37 -14.17 -3.61
CA GLY A 51 1.95 -12.85 -3.16
C GLY A 51 0.45 -12.63 -3.16
N SER A 52 -0.35 -13.60 -3.62
CA SER A 52 -1.78 -13.58 -3.36
C SER A 52 -2.03 -13.76 -1.86
N PHE A 53 -3.07 -13.12 -1.35
CA PHE A 53 -3.40 -13.20 0.07
C PHE A 53 -4.90 -13.07 0.31
N GLU A 54 -5.31 -13.63 1.44
CA GLU A 54 -6.65 -13.53 1.97
C GLU A 54 -6.63 -12.83 3.33
N LEU A 55 -7.61 -11.97 3.57
CA LEU A 55 -7.79 -11.29 4.85
C LEU A 55 -8.87 -12.00 5.66
N ASN A 56 -8.56 -12.26 6.92
CA ASN A 56 -9.52 -12.83 7.85
C ASN A 56 -10.54 -11.76 8.29
N GLN A 57 -11.70 -11.76 7.64
CA GLN A 57 -12.73 -10.73 7.83
C GLN A 57 -13.29 -10.67 9.26
N GLN A 58 -13.08 -11.68 10.10
CA GLN A 58 -13.57 -11.70 11.49
C GLN A 58 -13.00 -10.55 12.34
N TYR A 59 -11.85 -9.98 11.95
CA TYR A 59 -11.17 -8.91 12.68
C TYR A 59 -11.51 -7.50 12.19
N PHE A 60 -12.23 -7.40 11.08
CA PHE A 60 -12.49 -6.13 10.40
C PHE A 60 -13.98 -5.76 10.48
N ASN A 61 -14.26 -4.46 10.34
CA ASN A 61 -15.62 -3.91 10.39
C ASN A 61 -15.94 -2.95 9.23
N TYR A 62 -15.01 -2.75 8.30
CA TYR A 62 -15.13 -1.77 7.21
C TYR A 62 -16.21 -2.12 6.16
N LEU A 63 -16.72 -3.36 6.14
CA LEU A 63 -17.79 -3.76 5.20
C LEU A 63 -19.19 -3.49 5.75
N THR A 64 -19.35 -3.44 7.07
CA THR A 64 -20.67 -3.51 7.73
C THR A 64 -20.87 -2.44 8.82
N GLY A 65 -19.80 -1.81 9.28
CA GLY A 65 -19.83 -0.83 10.37
C GLY A 65 -19.23 0.52 9.98
N LEU A 66 -19.17 1.40 10.99
CA LEU A 66 -18.64 2.77 10.87
C LEU A 66 -17.14 2.85 11.27
N THR A 67 -16.49 1.71 11.51
CA THR A 67 -15.09 1.61 11.96
C THR A 67 -14.32 0.63 11.08
N MET A 68 -12.99 0.71 11.08
CA MET A 68 -12.16 -0.23 10.30
C MET A 68 -12.00 -1.59 10.98
N THR A 69 -11.91 -1.60 12.31
CA THR A 69 -11.63 -2.77 13.14
C THR A 69 -12.77 -3.01 14.15
N ASN A 70 -12.75 -4.17 14.80
CA ASN A 70 -13.73 -4.57 15.82
C ASN A 70 -13.05 -5.08 17.12
N GLY A 71 -13.86 -5.55 18.07
CA GLY A 71 -13.35 -6.04 19.37
C GLY A 71 -12.47 -7.30 19.29
N ALA A 72 -12.50 -8.08 18.22
CA ALA A 72 -11.55 -9.18 18.03
C ALA A 72 -10.16 -8.63 17.71
N PHE A 73 -10.08 -7.56 16.91
CA PHE A 73 -8.83 -6.84 16.66
C PHE A 73 -8.28 -6.22 17.96
N ASP A 74 -9.16 -5.71 18.81
CA ASP A 74 -8.79 -5.18 20.13
C ASP A 74 -8.12 -6.21 21.02
N LYS A 75 -8.68 -7.42 21.06
CA LYS A 75 -8.10 -8.55 21.80
C LYS A 75 -6.75 -8.96 21.21
N LEU A 76 -6.66 -9.00 19.89
CA LEU A 76 -5.46 -9.44 19.17
C LEU A 76 -4.24 -8.55 19.46
N PHE A 77 -4.45 -7.25 19.62
CA PHE A 77 -3.39 -6.29 19.91
C PHE A 77 -3.44 -5.71 21.31
N GLU A 78 -4.14 -6.37 22.23
CA GLU A 78 -4.18 -6.06 23.66
C GLU A 78 -4.57 -4.60 24.00
N GLY A 79 -5.61 -4.07 23.37
CA GLY A 79 -6.09 -2.72 23.70
C GLY A 79 -7.14 -2.21 22.73
N ARG A 80 -7.56 -0.95 22.88
CA ARG A 80 -8.46 -0.28 21.93
C ARG A 80 -7.66 0.49 20.87
N PRO A 81 -8.29 0.95 19.77
CA PRO A 81 -7.68 1.91 18.86
C PRO A 81 -7.22 3.13 19.65
N ARG A 82 -6.08 3.71 19.27
CA ARG A 82 -5.59 4.94 19.87
C ARG A 82 -6.60 6.07 19.63
N VAL A 83 -6.92 6.84 20.67
CA VAL A 83 -7.71 8.06 20.53
C VAL A 83 -6.93 9.06 19.66
N PRO A 84 -7.53 9.65 18.61
CA PRO A 84 -6.85 10.63 17.76
C PRO A 84 -6.22 11.77 18.57
N GLU A 85 -5.07 12.28 18.10
CA GLU A 85 -4.31 13.36 18.73
C GLU A 85 -3.82 13.11 20.19
N SER A 86 -4.06 11.93 20.77
CA SER A 86 -3.43 11.52 22.03
C SER A 86 -1.94 11.22 21.87
N LYS A 87 -1.23 10.97 22.98
CA LYS A 87 0.19 10.61 22.94
C LYS A 87 0.39 9.26 22.25
N LEU A 88 1.35 9.19 21.32
CA LEU A 88 1.81 7.93 20.73
C LEU A 88 2.62 7.15 21.76
N THR A 89 2.41 5.84 21.82
CA THR A 89 3.16 4.92 22.67
C THR A 89 3.97 3.94 21.81
N GLN A 90 4.84 3.16 22.46
CA GLN A 90 5.60 2.11 21.79
C GLN A 90 4.69 1.12 21.07
N ARG A 91 3.49 0.84 21.61
CA ARG A 91 2.52 -0.06 20.99
C ARG A 91 2.14 0.40 19.58
N GLU A 92 1.85 1.69 19.38
CA GLU A 92 1.50 2.19 18.05
C GLU A 92 2.70 2.21 17.10
N MET A 93 3.91 2.42 17.62
CA MET A 93 5.13 2.32 16.83
C MET A 93 5.37 0.88 16.37
N ASP A 94 5.24 -0.09 17.27
CA ASP A 94 5.42 -1.52 16.98
C ASP A 94 4.35 -2.03 16.01
N LEU A 95 3.10 -1.57 16.15
CA LEU A 95 2.02 -1.84 15.19
C LEU A 95 2.37 -1.30 13.81
N ALA A 96 2.82 -0.04 13.73
CA ALA A 96 3.24 0.60 12.49
C ALA A 96 4.43 -0.14 11.84
N ARG A 97 5.44 -0.51 12.63
CA ARG A 97 6.59 -1.29 12.15
C ARG A 97 6.15 -2.64 11.59
N SER A 98 5.29 -3.34 12.31
CA SER A 98 4.86 -4.69 11.95
C SER A 98 4.02 -4.71 10.67
N ILE A 99 3.03 -3.82 10.54
CA ILE A 99 2.24 -3.74 9.31
C ILE A 99 3.06 -3.29 8.11
N GLN A 100 4.06 -2.43 8.33
CA GLN A 100 4.96 -1.97 7.29
C GLN A 100 5.80 -3.13 6.75
N VAL A 101 6.36 -3.99 7.62
CA VAL A 101 7.07 -5.22 7.21
C VAL A 101 6.16 -6.14 6.38
N VAL A 102 4.92 -6.36 6.84
CA VAL A 102 3.96 -7.22 6.14
C VAL A 102 3.59 -6.65 4.77
N CYS A 103 3.33 -5.35 4.69
CA CYS A 103 3.00 -4.64 3.44
C CYS A 103 4.14 -4.77 2.41
N GLU A 104 5.38 -4.55 2.86
CA GLU A 104 6.58 -4.67 2.03
C GLU A 104 6.76 -6.08 1.47
N GLU A 105 6.54 -7.11 2.31
CA GLU A 105 6.69 -8.50 1.89
C GLU A 105 5.60 -8.92 0.89
N ILE A 106 4.35 -8.53 1.10
CA ILE A 106 3.25 -8.80 0.16
C ILE A 106 3.57 -8.16 -1.20
N MET A 107 3.94 -6.87 -1.20
CA MET A 107 4.30 -6.16 -2.43
C MET A 107 5.48 -6.83 -3.15
N LEU A 108 6.51 -7.26 -2.43
CA LEU A 108 7.68 -7.91 -3.00
C LEU A 108 7.34 -9.26 -3.64
N ARG A 109 6.50 -10.09 -3.00
CA ARG A 109 6.05 -11.37 -3.59
C ARG A 109 5.20 -11.17 -4.83
N MET A 110 4.24 -10.24 -4.78
CA MET A 110 3.43 -9.88 -5.95
C MET A 110 4.29 -9.43 -7.12
N ALA A 111 5.27 -8.55 -6.86
CA ALA A 111 6.21 -8.07 -7.88
C ALA A 111 7.05 -9.21 -8.48
N ARG A 112 7.55 -10.13 -7.66
CA ARG A 112 8.30 -11.32 -8.13
C ARG A 112 7.43 -12.23 -9.00
N THR A 113 6.17 -12.44 -8.64
CA THR A 113 5.23 -13.21 -9.46
C THR A 113 4.99 -12.55 -10.81
N VAL A 114 4.70 -11.25 -10.83
CA VAL A 114 4.50 -10.51 -12.09
C VAL A 114 5.76 -10.58 -12.97
N HIS A 115 6.95 -10.45 -12.38
CA HIS A 115 8.19 -10.59 -13.12
C HIS A 115 8.34 -11.99 -13.73
N ARG A 116 8.09 -13.05 -12.94
CA ARG A 116 8.15 -14.44 -13.41
C ARG A 116 7.18 -14.72 -14.55
N GLU A 117 5.97 -14.17 -14.48
CA GLU A 117 4.92 -14.38 -15.50
C GLU A 117 5.17 -13.60 -16.79
N THR A 118 5.73 -12.40 -16.70
CA THR A 118 5.82 -11.47 -17.85
C THR A 118 7.22 -11.39 -18.46
N GLY A 119 8.28 -11.72 -17.69
CA GLY A 119 9.67 -11.48 -18.06
C GLY A 119 10.01 -9.99 -18.26
N MET A 120 9.13 -9.08 -17.87
CA MET A 120 9.34 -7.64 -18.06
C MET A 120 10.37 -7.10 -17.08
N LYS A 121 11.20 -6.19 -17.59
CA LYS A 121 12.25 -5.51 -16.83
C LYS A 121 11.78 -4.24 -16.13
N ASN A 122 10.63 -3.71 -16.53
CA ASN A 122 10.08 -2.46 -16.03
C ASN A 122 8.76 -2.71 -15.30
N LEU A 123 8.63 -2.18 -14.09
CA LEU A 123 7.40 -2.27 -13.29
C LEU A 123 6.73 -0.89 -13.19
N CYS A 124 5.48 -0.82 -13.62
CA CYS A 124 4.63 0.35 -13.40
C CYS A 124 3.68 0.10 -12.23
N LEU A 125 3.61 1.05 -11.29
CA LEU A 125 2.78 0.97 -10.09
C LEU A 125 1.75 2.11 -10.06
N ALA A 126 0.52 1.77 -9.70
CA ALA A 126 -0.59 2.68 -9.43
C ALA A 126 -1.49 2.07 -8.33
N GLY A 127 -2.46 2.84 -7.83
CA GLY A 127 -3.26 2.52 -6.66
C GLY A 127 -2.68 3.13 -5.37
N GLY A 128 -3.52 3.36 -4.36
CA GLY A 128 -3.10 4.06 -3.13
C GLY A 128 -1.90 3.44 -2.42
N VAL A 129 -1.79 2.10 -2.42
CA VAL A 129 -0.65 1.37 -1.83
C VAL A 129 0.67 1.67 -2.56
N ALA A 130 0.63 2.00 -3.85
CA ALA A 130 1.83 2.37 -4.61
C ALA A 130 2.47 3.69 -4.12
N LEU A 131 1.82 4.45 -3.23
CA LEU A 131 2.41 5.62 -2.57
C LEU A 131 3.25 5.25 -1.33
N ASN A 132 3.35 3.97 -0.96
CA ASN A 132 4.24 3.52 0.11
C ASN A 132 5.70 3.54 -0.38
N CYS A 133 6.39 4.65 -0.16
CA CYS A 133 7.75 4.85 -0.66
C CYS A 133 8.78 3.91 -0.01
N VAL A 134 8.52 3.43 1.21
CA VAL A 134 9.37 2.44 1.89
C VAL A 134 9.31 1.10 1.14
N ALA A 135 8.10 0.63 0.82
CA ALA A 135 7.91 -0.59 0.04
C ALA A 135 8.43 -0.45 -1.39
N ASN A 136 8.22 0.70 -2.04
CA ASN A 136 8.81 0.97 -3.35
C ASN A 136 10.34 0.94 -3.32
N GLY A 137 10.95 1.48 -2.26
CA GLY A 137 12.39 1.43 -2.06
C GLY A 137 12.90 -0.01 -1.91
N ARG A 138 12.14 -0.86 -1.21
CA ARG A 138 12.47 -2.30 -1.11
C ARG A 138 12.31 -3.01 -2.46
N LEU A 139 11.25 -2.73 -3.21
CA LEU A 139 11.07 -3.25 -4.57
C LEU A 139 12.22 -2.85 -5.50
N LEU A 140 12.72 -1.62 -5.42
CA LEU A 140 13.85 -1.15 -6.23
C LEU A 140 15.16 -1.86 -5.87
N ARG A 141 15.37 -2.23 -4.60
CA ARG A 141 16.60 -2.89 -4.13
C ARG A 141 16.59 -4.41 -4.26
N GLU A 142 15.44 -5.02 -4.01
CA GLU A 142 15.28 -6.48 -3.84
C GLU A 142 14.37 -7.12 -4.88
N GLY A 143 13.67 -6.31 -5.67
CA GLY A 143 12.84 -6.76 -6.78
C GLY A 143 13.65 -7.15 -8.00
N ALA A 144 12.99 -7.78 -8.97
CA ALA A 144 13.61 -8.27 -10.21
C ALA A 144 13.45 -7.29 -11.39
N PHE A 145 13.24 -6.00 -11.11
CA PHE A 145 12.98 -4.98 -12.12
C PHE A 145 14.13 -3.98 -12.18
N ASP A 146 14.56 -3.64 -13.40
CA ASP A 146 15.61 -2.65 -13.66
C ASP A 146 15.10 -1.23 -13.39
N HIS A 147 13.81 -0.99 -13.67
CA HIS A 147 13.18 0.31 -13.53
C HIS A 147 11.78 0.21 -12.91
N LEU A 148 11.49 1.16 -12.02
CA LEU A 148 10.16 1.37 -11.45
C LEU A 148 9.63 2.73 -11.90
N TRP A 149 8.36 2.74 -12.34
CA TRP A 149 7.62 3.97 -12.56
C TRP A 149 6.35 3.97 -11.70
N ILE A 150 6.19 4.99 -10.87
CA ILE A 150 5.04 5.12 -9.97
C ILE A 150 4.27 6.36 -10.41
N GLN A 151 2.98 6.20 -10.67
CA GLN A 151 2.13 7.34 -11.04
C GLN A 151 2.08 8.36 -9.89
N PRO A 152 2.43 9.65 -10.05
CA PRO A 152 2.40 10.61 -8.94
C PRO A 152 1.02 10.78 -8.30
N ALA A 153 -0.03 10.72 -9.12
CA ALA A 153 -1.41 10.63 -8.65
C ALA A 153 -1.87 9.16 -8.53
N ALA A 154 -1.12 8.30 -7.83
CA ALA A 154 -1.40 6.85 -7.84
C ALA A 154 -2.77 6.48 -7.23
N GLY A 155 -3.26 7.27 -6.27
CA GLY A 155 -4.59 7.07 -5.69
C GLY A 155 -5.73 7.43 -6.65
N ASP A 156 -6.96 7.47 -6.13
CA ASP A 156 -8.18 7.62 -6.93
C ASP A 156 -8.19 8.86 -7.84
N ALA A 157 -7.48 9.94 -7.45
CA ALA A 157 -7.32 11.14 -8.26
C ALA A 157 -6.69 10.86 -9.64
N GLY A 158 -5.79 9.87 -9.76
CA GLY A 158 -5.21 9.47 -11.04
C GLY A 158 -6.15 8.68 -11.94
N GLY A 159 -7.30 8.23 -11.43
CA GLY A 159 -8.30 7.49 -12.19
C GLY A 159 -8.81 8.28 -13.39
N ALA A 160 -9.08 9.59 -13.21
CA ALA A 160 -9.52 10.46 -14.30
C ALA A 160 -8.49 10.51 -15.45
N LEU A 161 -7.19 10.65 -15.11
CA LEU A 161 -6.11 10.61 -16.09
C LEU A 161 -6.00 9.24 -16.77
N GLY A 162 -6.13 8.16 -16.01
CA GLY A 162 -6.13 6.80 -16.54
C GLY A 162 -7.26 6.55 -17.55
N VAL A 163 -8.48 7.01 -17.23
CA VAL A 163 -9.64 6.91 -18.13
C VAL A 163 -9.42 7.73 -19.41
N ALA A 164 -8.92 8.96 -19.29
CA ALA A 164 -8.63 9.80 -20.45
C ALA A 164 -7.59 9.12 -21.39
N GLN A 165 -6.51 8.58 -20.82
CA GLN A 165 -5.48 7.84 -21.57
C GLN A 165 -6.03 6.56 -22.21
N LEU A 166 -6.91 5.83 -21.50
CA LEU A 166 -7.59 4.65 -22.02
C LEU A 166 -8.45 5.00 -23.24
N ILE A 167 -9.29 6.04 -23.14
CA ILE A 167 -10.13 6.52 -24.25
C ILE A 167 -9.27 6.93 -25.45
N TRP A 168 -8.27 7.78 -25.22
CA TRP A 168 -7.36 8.25 -26.26
C TRP A 168 -6.70 7.10 -27.01
N HIS A 169 -6.11 6.14 -26.29
CA HIS A 169 -5.28 5.14 -26.92
C HIS A 169 -6.06 3.89 -27.38
N ARG A 170 -7.02 3.40 -26.57
CA ARG A 170 -7.75 2.16 -26.89
C ARG A 170 -8.98 2.40 -27.76
N TYR A 171 -9.72 3.48 -27.53
CA TYR A 171 -10.95 3.75 -28.27
C TYR A 171 -10.70 4.61 -29.51
N ASN A 172 -9.92 5.69 -29.38
CA ASN A 172 -9.62 6.56 -30.51
C ASN A 172 -8.44 6.07 -31.37
N ARG A 173 -7.76 4.98 -30.96
CA ARG A 173 -6.58 4.40 -31.63
C ARG A 173 -5.44 5.40 -31.87
N ALA A 174 -5.38 6.47 -31.08
CA ALA A 174 -4.34 7.45 -31.21
C ALA A 174 -2.99 6.90 -30.66
N PRO A 175 -1.84 7.34 -31.20
CA PRO A 175 -0.54 6.82 -30.79
C PRO A 175 -0.20 7.18 -29.33
N ARG A 176 0.60 6.32 -28.68
CA ARG A 176 1.28 6.67 -27.43
C ARG A 176 2.55 7.45 -27.75
N THR A 177 2.69 8.62 -27.14
CA THR A 177 3.94 9.36 -27.19
C THR A 177 4.77 8.96 -25.98
N VAL A 178 5.92 8.31 -26.21
CA VAL A 178 6.88 7.98 -25.15
C VAL A 178 8.00 9.02 -25.21
N THR A 179 8.39 9.55 -24.05
CA THR A 179 9.52 10.47 -23.97
C THR A 179 10.79 9.77 -24.45
N SER A 180 11.50 10.40 -25.39
CA SER A 180 12.79 9.90 -25.87
C SER A 180 13.82 9.89 -24.73
N GLY A 181 14.62 8.83 -24.63
CA GLY A 181 15.68 8.71 -23.62
C GLY A 181 15.27 8.10 -22.28
N GLY A 182 14.05 7.55 -22.15
CA GLY A 182 13.66 6.72 -20.99
C GLY A 182 13.38 7.47 -19.68
N GLY A 183 13.34 8.80 -19.71
CA GLY A 183 12.97 9.63 -18.56
C GLY A 183 11.47 9.82 -18.39
N ASP A 184 11.06 10.34 -17.22
CA ASP A 184 9.67 10.72 -16.93
C ASP A 184 9.20 11.87 -17.85
N GLY A 185 8.06 11.67 -18.52
CA GLY A 185 7.42 12.67 -19.37
C GLY A 185 6.60 13.72 -18.63
N MET A 186 6.32 13.54 -17.33
CA MET A 186 5.45 14.44 -16.57
C MET A 186 6.11 15.74 -16.12
N LYS A 187 7.44 15.88 -16.27
CA LYS A 187 8.20 17.12 -15.98
C LYS A 187 7.80 17.78 -14.64
N GLY A 188 7.65 16.98 -13.58
CA GLY A 188 7.32 17.47 -12.23
C GLY A 188 5.81 17.53 -11.91
N ALA A 189 4.94 16.99 -12.76
CA ALA A 189 3.50 16.85 -12.51
C ALA A 189 2.78 18.16 -12.11
N TYR A 190 3.31 19.32 -12.53
CA TYR A 190 2.74 20.64 -12.30
C TYR A 190 1.53 20.89 -13.22
N LEU A 191 0.41 20.21 -12.92
CA LEU A 191 -0.84 20.27 -13.70
C LEU A 191 -1.93 21.11 -13.02
N GLY A 192 -1.63 21.69 -11.86
CA GLY A 192 -2.47 22.65 -11.16
C GLY A 192 -2.30 24.08 -11.72
N PRO A 193 -3.16 25.01 -11.26
CA PRO A 193 -3.06 26.43 -11.60
C PRO A 193 -1.78 27.10 -11.07
#